data_AF-A0A534WCI6-F1
#
_entry.id   AF-A0A534WCI6-F1
#
_cell.length_a   1.000
_cell.length_b   1.000
_cell.length_c   1.000
_cell.angle_alpha   90.00
_cell.angle_beta   90.00
_cell.angle_gamma   90.00
#
_symmetry.space_group_name_H-M   'P 1'
#
loop_
_entity.id
_entity.type
_entity.pdbx_description
1 polymer ?
#
loop_
_entity_poly.entity_id
_entity_poly.type
_entity_poly.pdbx_seq_one_letter_code
_entity_poly.pdbx_strand_id
1 'polypeptide(L)'
;MRELVRDALRALGIRRLLLSVHDLSLPGDPSDDVGRGAPLSRGGRAFLEFAANLGFHGLQLGPQGETDPQDPSPYDATLFSRNISSIGLAPLVEEGLVPAEALADAVAARPEGALLRAAHLYAHEVATGIVRSAWQRSRADRSLGERLRRFAEASGEWLERDELYRALEALHREPDWHRWPDPDRSLFAADAPVRRAALHSSQAEEIAVFRFGQLLAHEQHEAFRLQAGRLGLLLFGDLQIGISHRDSWSYGKPLVPWLRMGAPPSRTNPEGQPWGYGVPDPALYGTRAAPGAALAFIRARVGKLLDEFDGLRVDHPHGLIDPWVYAADHPDPLAAVQAGARLFSSPDRPELAYWAIARPEQLDLSQPLHADGRVRDLAPEQVERYAAVFDALVDAARTRGRGADEIIAEVLSTQPYPVQRVLERHGLGRFRVTQKAAMGDPADVYRAENARPQDWIMAGTHDTEPIWLVAERWLATGSAEQRAAYLASRLVPEESERHRWVQRVASSAQALARAQLADLFVGPARNVMVFFADLLGMREVYNRPGTVGPQNWSLRVPPDFVELHARRALEGSALDLPAALAAAMRARGPAFAGAHRPLVAGLDASAARAPDES
;
A
#
# COMPACT_ATOMS: atom_id res chain seq x y z
N MET A 1 -13.10 -7.06 -24.41
CA MET A 1 -12.21 -6.05 -23.78
C MET A 1 -11.05 -6.71 -23.03
N ARG A 2 -11.30 -7.39 -21.91
CA ARG A 2 -10.30 -8.05 -21.07
C ARG A 2 -9.17 -8.79 -21.81
N GLU A 3 -9.50 -9.77 -22.65
CA GLU A 3 -8.49 -10.57 -23.35
C GLU A 3 -7.66 -9.74 -24.34
N LEU A 4 -8.31 -8.81 -25.05
CA LEU A 4 -7.63 -7.87 -25.95
C LEU A 4 -6.58 -7.03 -25.19
N VAL A 5 -6.94 -6.49 -24.02
CA VAL A 5 -6.01 -5.76 -23.16
C VAL A 5 -4.86 -6.67 -22.70
N ARG A 6 -5.15 -7.89 -22.25
CA ARG A 6 -4.13 -8.84 -21.79
C ARG A 6 -3.16 -9.28 -22.89
N ASP A 7 -3.65 -9.48 -24.11
CA ASP A 7 -2.82 -9.82 -25.26
C ASP A 7 -1.93 -8.64 -25.68
N ALA A 8 -2.46 -7.42 -25.64
CA ALA A 8 -1.67 -6.21 -25.89
C ALA A 8 -0.57 -6.01 -24.83
N LEU A 9 -0.90 -6.21 -23.54
CA LEU A 9 0.07 -6.17 -22.45
C LEU A 9 1.17 -7.22 -22.66
N ARG A 10 0.81 -8.46 -23.02
CA ARG A 10 1.77 -9.53 -23.33
C ARG A 10 2.68 -9.16 -24.49
N ALA A 11 2.13 -8.59 -25.57
CA ALA A 11 2.91 -8.13 -26.73
C ALA A 11 3.90 -7.01 -26.35
N LEU A 12 3.49 -6.11 -25.44
CA LEU A 12 4.34 -5.03 -24.91
C LEU A 12 5.35 -5.50 -23.85
N GLY A 13 5.30 -6.77 -23.44
CA GLY A 13 6.19 -7.35 -22.44
C GLY A 13 5.78 -7.08 -20.98
N ILE A 14 4.56 -6.57 -20.76
CA ILE A 14 4.01 -6.30 -19.43
C ILE A 14 3.48 -7.60 -18.82
N ARG A 15 4.00 -7.97 -17.65
CA ARG A 15 3.61 -9.16 -16.87
C ARG A 15 2.53 -8.87 -15.84
N ARG A 16 2.57 -7.69 -15.24
CA ARG A 16 1.62 -7.27 -14.19
C ARG A 16 1.09 -5.88 -14.48
N LEU A 17 -0.22 -5.75 -14.33
CA LEU A 17 -0.96 -4.50 -14.36
C LEU A 17 -1.85 -4.54 -13.13
N LEU A 18 -1.53 -3.75 -12.11
CA LEU A 18 -2.25 -3.72 -10.84
C LEU A 18 -3.05 -2.43 -10.70
N LEU A 19 -4.23 -2.54 -10.10
CA LEU A 19 -5.04 -1.42 -9.67
C LEU A 19 -4.84 -1.21 -8.17
N SER A 20 -4.26 -0.10 -7.77
CA SER A 20 -4.03 0.25 -6.37
C SER A 20 -5.25 0.98 -5.80
N VAL A 21 -5.82 0.44 -4.71
CA VAL A 21 -6.98 0.97 -4.00
C VAL A 21 -6.96 0.46 -2.57
N HIS A 22 -7.21 1.31 -1.58
CA HIS A 22 -7.36 0.83 -0.19
C HIS A 22 -8.77 0.27 0.00
N ASP A 23 -8.94 -0.72 0.87
CA ASP A 23 -10.25 -1.36 1.12
C ASP A 23 -11.32 -0.36 1.57
N LEU A 24 -10.95 0.60 2.42
CA LEU A 24 -11.81 1.72 2.84
C LEU A 24 -12.37 2.54 1.69
N SER A 25 -11.64 2.55 0.56
CA SER A 25 -11.97 3.32 -0.64
C SER A 25 -12.80 2.53 -1.63
N LEU A 26 -13.00 1.22 -1.42
CA LEU A 26 -13.89 0.44 -2.27
C LEU A 26 -15.30 1.07 -2.24
N PRO A 27 -16.00 1.05 -3.39
CA PRO A 27 -17.35 1.59 -3.45
C PRO A 27 -18.26 0.70 -2.61
N GLY A 28 -19.32 1.28 -2.08
CA GLY A 28 -20.43 0.53 -1.50
C GLY A 28 -21.70 0.74 -2.31
N ASP A 29 -22.63 -0.21 -2.18
CA ASP A 29 -23.98 -0.02 -2.71
C ASP A 29 -24.73 0.91 -1.76
N PRO A 30 -25.43 1.95 -2.23
CA PRO A 30 -26.16 2.86 -1.34
C PRO A 30 -27.12 2.16 -0.37
N SER A 31 -27.55 0.93 -0.66
CA SER A 31 -28.41 0.08 0.18
C SER A 31 -27.69 -0.77 1.24
N ASP A 32 -26.36 -0.92 1.18
CA ASP A 32 -25.58 -1.71 2.17
C ASP A 32 -24.35 -0.99 2.76
N ASP A 33 -24.03 0.19 2.23
CA ASP A 33 -22.88 0.98 2.66
C ASP A 33 -23.16 1.81 3.91
N VAL A 34 -22.27 1.75 4.90
CA VAL A 34 -22.36 2.53 6.15
C VAL A 34 -21.28 3.61 6.25
N GLY A 35 -20.80 4.12 5.12
CA GLY A 35 -19.84 5.21 5.06
C GLY A 35 -18.38 4.80 5.01
N ARG A 36 -18.06 3.52 4.79
CA ARG A 36 -16.70 3.02 4.54
C ARG A 36 -16.74 1.81 3.60
N GLY A 37 -15.75 1.70 2.73
CA GLY A 37 -15.61 0.55 1.82
C GLY A 37 -15.33 -0.74 2.57
N ALA A 38 -15.93 -1.84 2.08
CA ALA A 38 -15.76 -3.19 2.59
C ALA A 38 -15.56 -4.15 1.41
N PRO A 39 -14.52 -5.01 1.39
CA PRO A 39 -14.22 -5.85 0.23
C PRO A 39 -15.39 -6.76 -0.20
N LEU A 40 -16.02 -7.45 0.76
CA LEU A 40 -17.07 -8.42 0.45
C LEU A 40 -18.47 -7.80 0.26
N SER A 41 -18.61 -6.48 0.36
CA SER A 41 -19.88 -5.78 0.07
C SER A 41 -20.26 -5.91 -1.41
N ARG A 42 -21.50 -5.54 -1.76
CA ARG A 42 -21.94 -5.53 -3.16
C ARG A 42 -21.03 -4.65 -4.03
N GLY A 43 -20.73 -3.44 -3.56
CA GLY A 43 -19.84 -2.51 -4.27
C GLY A 43 -18.40 -3.02 -4.39
N GLY A 44 -17.83 -3.60 -3.33
CA GLY A 44 -16.48 -4.18 -3.37
C GLY A 44 -16.35 -5.31 -4.40
N ARG A 45 -17.35 -6.20 -4.46
CA ARG A 45 -17.42 -7.27 -5.47
C ARG A 45 -17.63 -6.73 -6.89
N ALA A 46 -18.49 -5.72 -7.07
CA ALA A 46 -18.68 -5.08 -8.36
C ALA A 46 -17.38 -4.40 -8.86
N PHE A 47 -16.60 -3.80 -7.95
CA PHE A 47 -15.31 -3.20 -8.28
C PHE A 47 -14.26 -4.24 -8.70
N LEU A 48 -14.26 -5.43 -8.07
CA LEU A 48 -13.44 -6.56 -8.54
C LEU A 48 -13.76 -6.93 -9.98
N GLU A 49 -15.04 -7.08 -10.30
CA GLU A 49 -15.51 -7.45 -11.64
C GLU A 49 -15.15 -6.38 -12.67
N PHE A 50 -15.30 -5.10 -12.31
CA PHE A 50 -14.89 -3.99 -13.14
C PHE A 50 -13.38 -4.00 -13.44
N ALA A 51 -12.54 -4.16 -12.42
CA ALA A 51 -11.09 -4.28 -12.60
C ALA A 51 -10.73 -5.48 -13.50
N ALA A 52 -11.38 -6.63 -13.29
CA ALA A 52 -11.18 -7.81 -14.12
C ALA A 52 -11.58 -7.57 -15.58
N ASN A 53 -12.72 -6.92 -15.82
CA ASN A 53 -13.25 -6.64 -17.15
C ASN A 53 -12.39 -5.65 -17.95
N LEU A 54 -11.74 -4.71 -17.26
CA LEU A 54 -10.75 -3.79 -17.84
C LEU A 54 -9.42 -4.46 -18.20
N GLY A 55 -9.15 -5.67 -17.71
CA GLY A 55 -7.93 -6.43 -18.05
C GLY A 55 -6.82 -6.36 -17.01
N PHE A 56 -7.08 -5.83 -15.82
CA PHE A 56 -6.10 -5.87 -14.72
C PHE A 56 -5.73 -7.31 -14.35
N HIS A 57 -4.53 -7.47 -13.80
CA HIS A 57 -4.01 -8.74 -13.28
C HIS A 57 -4.29 -8.91 -11.79
N GLY A 58 -4.56 -7.81 -11.08
CA GLY A 58 -4.84 -7.84 -9.65
C GLY A 58 -5.09 -6.47 -9.07
N LEU A 59 -5.40 -6.45 -7.77
CA LEU A 59 -5.51 -5.23 -6.97
C LEU A 59 -4.41 -5.20 -5.93
N GLN A 60 -3.89 -4.01 -5.65
CA GLN A 60 -3.04 -3.75 -4.50
C GLN A 60 -3.84 -3.00 -3.45
N LEU A 61 -4.13 -3.68 -2.34
CA LEU A 61 -4.74 -3.07 -1.16
C LEU A 61 -3.69 -2.35 -0.32
N GLY A 62 -4.13 -1.47 0.57
CA GLY A 62 -3.30 -0.94 1.64
C GLY A 62 -3.30 -1.85 2.87
N PRO A 63 -2.61 -1.44 3.94
CA PRO A 63 -2.67 -2.12 5.23
C PRO A 63 -4.12 -2.23 5.73
N GLN A 64 -4.51 -3.40 6.24
CA GLN A 64 -5.89 -3.70 6.61
C GLN A 64 -6.14 -3.80 8.11
N GLY A 65 -5.20 -3.31 8.91
CA GLY A 65 -5.28 -3.37 10.36
C GLY A 65 -6.35 -2.44 10.95
N GLU A 66 -6.72 -2.70 12.20
CA GLU A 66 -7.43 -1.72 13.03
C GLU A 66 -6.62 -0.43 13.16
N THR A 67 -7.24 0.71 12.86
CA THR A 67 -6.67 2.05 13.04
C THR A 67 -7.21 2.67 14.33
N ASP A 68 -6.57 3.74 14.79
CA ASP A 68 -7.21 4.61 15.78
C ASP A 68 -8.40 5.33 15.13
N PRO A 69 -9.56 5.47 15.79
CA PRO A 69 -10.69 6.21 15.22
C PRO A 69 -10.34 7.68 14.90
N GLN A 70 -9.38 8.28 15.61
CA GLN A 70 -8.92 9.66 15.44
C GLN A 70 -7.77 9.79 14.43
N ASP A 71 -7.01 8.72 14.19
CA ASP A 71 -6.02 8.65 13.10
C ASP A 71 -6.33 7.47 12.16
N PRO A 72 -7.03 7.74 11.03
CA PRO A 72 -7.42 6.69 10.09
C PRO A 72 -6.27 6.21 9.20
N SER A 73 -5.03 6.62 9.45
CA SER A 73 -3.86 6.21 8.66
C SER A 73 -3.67 4.69 8.69
N PRO A 74 -3.74 4.01 7.52
CA PRO A 74 -3.46 2.58 7.42
C PRO A 74 -2.02 2.23 7.84
N TYR A 75 -1.09 3.17 7.76
CA TYR A 75 0.31 2.95 8.11
C TYR A 75 0.58 2.99 9.62
N ASP A 76 -0.39 3.42 10.43
CA ASP A 76 -0.41 3.26 11.90
C ASP A 76 -1.41 2.19 12.35
N ALA A 77 -1.88 1.34 11.43
CA ALA A 77 -2.81 0.27 11.74
C ALA A 77 -2.12 -0.92 12.41
N THR A 78 -2.91 -1.69 13.17
CA THR A 78 -2.44 -2.94 13.79
C THR A 78 -1.84 -3.91 12.77
N LEU A 79 -0.84 -4.69 13.20
CA LEU A 79 -0.07 -5.55 12.30
C LEU A 79 -0.75 -6.87 11.95
N PHE A 80 -1.56 -7.42 12.86
CA PHE A 80 -2.13 -8.77 12.72
C PHE A 80 -3.66 -8.77 12.67
N SER A 81 -4.32 -8.10 13.61
CA SER A 81 -5.78 -7.94 13.57
C SER A 81 -6.24 -7.14 12.35
N ARG A 82 -7.45 -7.39 11.88
CA ARG A 82 -8.09 -6.69 10.76
C ARG A 82 -9.08 -5.65 11.26
N ASN A 83 -9.25 -4.57 10.50
CA ASN A 83 -10.27 -3.57 10.78
C ASN A 83 -11.68 -4.17 10.62
N ILE A 84 -12.45 -4.25 11.71
CA ILE A 84 -13.83 -4.74 11.66
C ILE A 84 -14.75 -3.82 10.84
N SER A 85 -14.35 -2.56 10.61
CA SER A 85 -15.07 -1.64 9.74
C SER A 85 -14.99 -2.00 8.25
N SER A 86 -14.13 -2.97 7.89
CA SER A 86 -14.04 -3.54 6.54
C SER A 86 -14.97 -4.76 6.35
N ILE A 87 -15.77 -5.12 7.37
CA ILE A 87 -16.78 -6.18 7.27
C ILE A 87 -17.97 -5.67 6.46
N GLY A 88 -18.29 -6.37 5.36
CA GLY A 88 -19.51 -6.15 4.60
C GLY A 88 -20.72 -6.59 5.41
N LEU A 89 -21.67 -5.68 5.64
CA LEU A 89 -22.82 -5.92 6.49
C LEU A 89 -23.95 -6.71 5.80
N ALA A 90 -24.15 -6.52 4.49
CA ALA A 90 -25.14 -7.30 3.73
C ALA A 90 -24.90 -8.82 3.81
N PRO A 91 -23.66 -9.33 3.63
CA PRO A 91 -23.35 -10.75 3.89
C PRO A 91 -23.77 -11.24 5.28
N LEU A 92 -23.63 -10.41 6.33
CA LEU A 92 -24.06 -10.80 7.68
C LEU A 92 -25.59 -10.91 7.81
N VAL A 93 -26.33 -10.11 7.05
CA VAL A 93 -27.80 -10.22 6.96
C VAL A 93 -28.20 -11.49 6.19
N GLU A 94 -27.51 -11.80 5.10
CA GLU A 94 -27.72 -13.02 4.30
C GLU A 94 -27.44 -14.29 5.12
N GLU A 95 -26.44 -14.27 6.00
CA GLU A 95 -26.13 -15.33 6.95
C GLU A 95 -27.09 -15.40 8.15
N GLY A 96 -28.02 -14.43 8.29
CA GLY A 96 -28.95 -14.34 9.42
C GLY A 96 -28.29 -13.93 10.74
N LEU A 97 -27.02 -13.51 10.71
CA LEU A 97 -26.30 -13.01 11.89
C LEU A 97 -26.77 -11.62 12.29
N VAL A 98 -27.25 -10.82 11.34
CA VAL A 98 -27.72 -9.44 11.53
C VAL A 98 -29.13 -9.25 10.97
N PRO A 99 -30.08 -8.65 11.73
CA PRO A 99 -31.40 -8.30 11.20
C PRO A 99 -31.29 -7.28 10.08
N ALA A 100 -32.14 -7.40 9.05
CA ALA A 100 -32.14 -6.48 7.92
C ALA A 100 -32.45 -5.03 8.36
N GLU A 101 -33.23 -4.86 9.42
CA GLU A 101 -33.57 -3.57 10.01
C GLU A 101 -32.33 -2.86 10.57
N ALA A 102 -31.41 -3.59 11.20
CA ALA A 102 -30.19 -3.00 11.74
C ALA A 102 -29.27 -2.44 10.64
N LEU A 103 -29.21 -3.12 9.49
CA LEU A 103 -28.51 -2.60 8.31
C LEU A 103 -29.24 -1.39 7.72
N ALA A 104 -30.57 -1.46 7.58
CA ALA A 104 -31.36 -0.36 7.06
C ALA A 104 -31.24 0.92 7.90
N ASP A 105 -31.27 0.79 9.23
CA ASP A 105 -31.09 1.91 10.17
C ASP A 105 -29.69 2.53 10.06
N ALA A 106 -28.64 1.70 9.96
CA ALA A 106 -27.28 2.18 9.75
C ALA A 106 -27.13 2.87 8.39
N VAL A 107 -27.69 2.31 7.31
CA VAL A 107 -27.67 2.95 5.99
C VAL A 107 -28.43 4.28 6.01
N ALA A 108 -29.56 4.36 6.70
CA ALA A 108 -30.37 5.57 6.83
C ALA A 108 -29.66 6.66 7.66
N ALA A 109 -28.88 6.28 8.67
CA ALA A 109 -28.11 7.19 9.52
C ALA A 109 -26.73 7.54 8.95
N ARG A 110 -26.35 6.99 7.79
CA ARG A 110 -25.06 7.26 7.14
C ARG A 110 -24.87 8.77 6.93
N PRO A 111 -23.72 9.35 7.34
CA PRO A 111 -23.43 10.76 7.13
C PRO A 111 -23.49 11.17 5.65
N GLU A 112 -23.89 12.42 5.40
CA GLU A 112 -23.90 12.99 4.06
C GLU A 112 -22.49 12.98 3.44
N GLY A 113 -22.40 12.67 2.15
CA GLY A 113 -21.13 12.57 1.43
C GLY A 113 -20.32 11.30 1.74
N ALA A 114 -20.77 10.43 2.65
CA ALA A 114 -19.98 9.28 3.09
C ALA A 114 -19.72 8.22 2.00
N LEU A 115 -20.50 8.25 0.91
CA LEU A 115 -20.29 7.43 -0.29
C LEU A 115 -19.07 7.85 -1.11
N LEU A 116 -18.60 9.09 -0.94
CA LEU A 116 -17.43 9.65 -1.65
C LEU A 116 -16.24 9.87 -0.73
N ARG A 117 -16.49 10.03 0.58
CA ARG A 117 -15.49 10.27 1.62
C ARG A 117 -15.78 9.42 2.85
N ALA A 118 -14.86 8.56 3.26
CA ALA A 118 -15.08 7.63 4.37
C ALA A 118 -15.39 8.37 5.69
N ALA A 119 -16.48 7.98 6.33
CA ALA A 119 -16.91 8.45 7.64
C ALA A 119 -16.37 7.50 8.71
N HIS A 120 -15.05 7.56 8.96
CA HIS A 120 -14.32 6.58 9.78
C HIS A 120 -14.93 6.33 11.16
N LEU A 121 -15.21 7.40 11.91
CA LEU A 121 -15.80 7.29 13.26
C LEU A 121 -17.16 6.59 13.22
N TYR A 122 -18.05 7.05 12.33
CA TYR A 122 -19.38 6.49 12.17
C TYR A 122 -19.35 5.01 11.77
N ALA A 123 -18.53 4.66 10.78
CA ALA A 123 -18.38 3.28 10.33
C ALA A 123 -17.82 2.38 11.43
N HIS A 124 -16.86 2.86 12.23
CA HIS A 124 -16.31 2.13 13.36
C HIS A 124 -17.35 1.86 14.46
N GLU A 125 -18.15 2.87 14.81
CA GLU A 125 -19.23 2.74 15.80
C GLU A 125 -20.30 1.74 15.35
N VAL A 126 -20.74 1.84 14.08
CA VAL A 126 -21.69 0.91 13.47
C VAL A 126 -21.15 -0.51 13.45
N ALA A 127 -19.91 -0.71 12.96
CA ALA A 127 -19.30 -2.04 12.90
C ALA A 127 -19.17 -2.67 14.30
N THR A 128 -18.69 -1.90 15.28
CA THR A 128 -18.57 -2.35 16.67
C THR A 128 -19.92 -2.75 17.27
N GLY A 129 -20.96 -1.92 17.06
CA GLY A 129 -22.31 -2.18 17.54
C GLY A 129 -22.91 -3.43 16.90
N ILE A 130 -22.78 -3.57 15.58
CA ILE A 130 -23.30 -4.72 14.82
C ILE A 130 -22.59 -6.01 15.22
N VAL A 131 -21.26 -6.03 15.28
CA VAL A 131 -20.48 -7.21 15.68
C VAL A 131 -20.89 -7.67 17.07
N ARG A 132 -20.99 -6.75 18.04
CA ARG A 132 -21.46 -7.09 19.39
C ARG A 132 -22.88 -7.65 19.40
N SER A 133 -23.79 -7.02 18.66
CA SER A 133 -25.18 -7.44 18.57
C SER A 133 -25.30 -8.83 17.92
N ALA A 134 -24.53 -9.09 16.86
CA ALA A 134 -24.44 -10.38 16.19
C ALA A 134 -23.87 -11.46 17.10
N TRP A 135 -22.83 -11.16 17.88
CA TRP A 135 -22.31 -12.07 18.89
C TRP A 135 -23.38 -12.45 19.91
N GLN A 136 -24.11 -11.49 20.48
CA GLN A 136 -25.16 -11.80 21.48
C GLN A 136 -26.24 -12.74 20.94
N ARG A 137 -26.63 -12.58 19.68
CA ARG A 137 -27.62 -13.45 19.02
C ARG A 137 -27.08 -14.85 18.73
N SER A 138 -25.81 -14.95 18.38
CA SER A 138 -25.21 -16.16 17.81
C SER A 138 -24.30 -16.94 18.77
N ARG A 139 -24.00 -16.43 19.98
CA ARG A 139 -23.09 -17.07 20.94
C ARG A 139 -23.49 -18.48 21.40
N ALA A 140 -24.76 -18.87 21.22
CA ALA A 140 -25.25 -20.23 21.52
C ALA A 140 -25.17 -21.18 20.32
N ASP A 141 -24.82 -20.68 19.13
CA ASP A 141 -24.62 -21.48 17.92
C ASP A 141 -23.34 -22.30 18.02
N ARG A 142 -23.49 -23.63 18.01
CA ARG A 142 -22.38 -24.58 18.12
C ARG A 142 -21.45 -24.55 16.91
N SER A 143 -21.99 -24.32 15.71
CA SER A 143 -21.20 -24.23 14.47
C SER A 143 -20.30 -23.00 14.50
N LEU A 144 -20.85 -21.87 14.94
CA LEU A 144 -20.07 -20.65 15.14
C LEU A 144 -19.01 -20.82 16.23
N GLY A 145 -19.37 -21.42 17.37
CA GLY A 145 -18.41 -21.72 18.44
C GLY A 145 -17.22 -22.56 17.96
N GLU A 146 -17.47 -23.53 17.08
CA GLU A 146 -16.44 -24.37 16.48
C GLU A 146 -15.58 -23.62 15.43
N ARG A 147 -16.16 -22.71 14.64
CA ARG A 147 -15.39 -21.80 13.76
C ARG A 147 -14.48 -20.89 14.57
N LEU A 148 -15.00 -20.29 15.64
CA LEU A 148 -14.27 -19.40 16.53
C LEU A 148 -13.10 -20.10 17.23
N ARG A 149 -13.33 -21.32 17.72
CA ARG A 149 -12.28 -22.16 18.32
C ARG A 149 -11.14 -22.44 17.34
N ARG A 150 -11.47 -22.88 16.12
CA ARG A 150 -10.48 -23.15 15.07
C ARG A 150 -9.71 -21.89 14.67
N PHE A 151 -10.39 -20.76 14.56
CA PHE A 151 -9.73 -19.48 14.30
C PHE A 151 -8.78 -19.07 15.45
N ALA A 152 -9.21 -19.21 16.69
CA ALA A 152 -8.37 -18.89 17.84
C ALA A 152 -7.14 -19.79 17.95
N GLU A 153 -7.28 -21.08 17.64
CA GLU A 153 -6.17 -22.03 17.57
C GLU A 153 -5.17 -21.68 16.46
N ALA A 154 -5.66 -21.32 15.26
CA ALA A 154 -4.82 -20.94 14.12
C ALA A 154 -4.13 -19.57 14.31
N SER A 155 -4.76 -18.65 15.04
CA SER A 155 -4.30 -17.27 15.23
C SER A 155 -3.61 -17.01 16.57
N GLY A 156 -3.39 -18.04 17.38
CA GLY A 156 -2.95 -17.91 18.78
C GLY A 156 -1.64 -17.14 18.98
N GLU A 157 -0.76 -17.09 17.98
CA GLU A 157 0.52 -16.36 18.05
C GLU A 157 0.33 -14.85 18.26
N TRP A 158 -0.72 -14.27 17.68
CA TRP A 158 -0.99 -12.82 17.73
C TRP A 158 -2.30 -12.50 18.46
N LEU A 159 -3.30 -13.38 18.39
CA LEU A 159 -4.67 -13.08 18.86
C LEU A 159 -4.74 -12.72 20.34
N GLU A 160 -3.99 -13.42 21.20
CA GLU A 160 -3.97 -13.13 22.64
C GLU A 160 -3.47 -11.71 22.92
N ARG A 161 -2.52 -11.21 22.14
CA ARG A 161 -1.95 -9.88 22.34
C ARG A 161 -2.98 -8.81 22.03
N ASP A 162 -3.61 -8.93 20.87
CA ASP A 162 -4.54 -7.92 20.38
C ASP A 162 -5.85 -7.93 21.20
N GLU A 163 -6.34 -9.10 21.60
CA GLU A 163 -7.56 -9.19 22.42
C GLU A 163 -7.36 -8.66 23.85
N LEU A 164 -6.17 -8.88 24.43
CA LEU A 164 -5.84 -8.31 25.74
C LEU A 164 -5.63 -6.80 25.67
N TYR A 165 -5.08 -6.27 24.58
CA TYR A 165 -5.04 -4.82 24.37
C TYR A 165 -6.46 -4.24 24.39
N ARG A 166 -7.38 -4.82 23.61
CA ARG A 166 -8.78 -4.37 23.53
C ARG A 166 -9.51 -4.50 24.86
N ALA A 167 -9.27 -5.58 25.60
CA ALA A 167 -9.81 -5.77 26.94
C ALA A 167 -9.32 -4.69 27.92
N LEU A 168 -8.04 -4.31 27.85
CA LEU A 168 -7.45 -3.28 28.70
C LEU A 168 -7.90 -1.87 28.31
N GLU A 169 -8.02 -1.58 27.02
CA GLU A 169 -8.57 -0.32 26.51
C GLU A 169 -10.01 -0.12 27.04
N ALA A 170 -10.84 -1.17 27.01
CA ALA A 170 -12.19 -1.14 27.57
C ALA A 170 -12.20 -0.98 29.10
N LEU A 171 -11.29 -1.65 29.80
CA LEU A 171 -11.17 -1.60 31.27
C LEU A 171 -10.73 -0.22 31.77
N HIS A 172 -9.71 0.37 31.15
CA HIS A 172 -9.09 1.62 31.59
C HIS A 172 -9.77 2.86 31.04
N ARG A 173 -10.45 2.76 29.89
CA ARG A 173 -11.04 3.90 29.16
C ARG A 173 -10.02 5.01 28.90
N GLU A 174 -8.77 4.62 28.69
CA GLU A 174 -7.63 5.48 28.41
C GLU A 174 -6.95 4.93 27.15
N PRO A 175 -7.02 5.62 26.01
CA PRO A 175 -6.47 5.13 24.75
C PRO A 175 -4.93 5.08 24.74
N ASP A 176 -4.27 5.88 25.57
CA ASP A 176 -2.81 5.88 25.69
C ASP A 176 -2.32 4.86 26.73
N TRP A 177 -1.84 3.71 26.26
CA TRP A 177 -1.37 2.65 27.15
C TRP A 177 -0.18 3.05 28.03
N HIS A 178 0.56 4.12 27.71
CA HIS A 178 1.61 4.65 28.58
C HIS A 178 1.09 5.08 29.96
N ARG A 179 -0.20 5.43 30.03
CA ARG A 179 -0.90 5.87 31.24
C ARG A 179 -1.59 4.73 31.99
N TRP A 180 -1.59 3.52 31.46
CA TRP A 180 -2.13 2.36 32.17
C TRP A 180 -1.28 2.05 33.42
N PRO A 181 -1.88 1.54 34.50
CA PRO A 181 -1.14 1.09 35.67
C PRO A 181 -0.33 -0.16 35.34
N ASP A 182 0.80 -0.36 36.02
CA ASP A 182 1.44 -1.67 36.03
C ASP A 182 0.60 -2.66 36.86
N PRO A 183 0.53 -3.95 36.45
CA PRO A 183 1.33 -4.57 35.38
C PRO A 183 0.71 -4.46 33.97
N ASP A 184 -0.42 -3.78 33.77
CA ASP A 184 -1.12 -3.76 32.48
C ASP A 184 -0.34 -3.03 31.39
N ARG A 185 0.31 -1.92 31.74
CA ARG A 185 1.22 -1.18 30.84
C ARG A 185 2.39 -2.03 30.33
N SER A 186 2.92 -2.91 31.17
CA SER A 186 4.09 -3.74 30.88
C SER A 186 3.75 -5.21 30.70
N LEU A 187 2.48 -5.56 30.46
CA LEU A 187 1.92 -6.91 30.60
C LEU A 187 2.76 -8.02 29.95
N PHE A 188 3.18 -7.79 28.70
CA PHE A 188 4.02 -8.74 27.95
C PHE A 188 5.51 -8.58 28.21
N ALA A 189 5.98 -7.37 28.51
CA ALA A 189 7.38 -7.12 28.83
C ALA A 189 7.77 -7.74 30.19
N ALA A 190 6.87 -7.69 31.16
CA ALA A 190 7.01 -8.21 32.52
C ALA A 190 6.70 -9.71 32.63
N ASP A 191 6.24 -10.36 31.54
CA ASP A 191 5.76 -11.74 31.52
C ASP A 191 4.81 -12.05 32.69
N ALA A 192 3.60 -11.46 32.65
CA ALA A 192 2.64 -11.53 33.74
C ALA A 192 1.49 -12.53 33.47
N PRO A 193 1.72 -13.87 33.43
CA PRO A 193 0.72 -14.86 33.04
C PRO A 193 -0.48 -14.90 33.99
N VAL A 194 -0.30 -14.63 35.28
CA VAL A 194 -1.39 -14.56 36.26
C VAL A 194 -2.33 -13.40 35.94
N ARG A 195 -1.79 -12.23 35.57
CA ARG A 195 -2.60 -11.08 35.16
C ARG A 195 -3.33 -11.37 33.85
N ARG A 196 -2.65 -11.99 32.87
CA ARG A 196 -3.29 -12.41 31.60
C ARG A 196 -4.47 -13.34 31.84
N ALA A 197 -4.32 -14.37 32.67
CA ALA A 197 -5.41 -15.28 33.04
C ALA A 197 -6.56 -14.57 33.76
N ALA A 198 -6.25 -13.61 34.64
CA ALA A 198 -7.26 -12.79 35.31
C ALA A 198 -8.03 -11.89 34.30
N LEU A 199 -7.36 -11.34 33.28
CA LEU A 199 -7.99 -10.55 32.22
C LEU A 199 -8.89 -11.43 31.35
N HIS A 200 -8.44 -12.62 30.94
CA HIS A 200 -9.27 -13.60 30.22
C HIS A 200 -10.56 -13.93 30.96
N SER A 201 -10.51 -13.98 32.29
CA SER A 201 -11.69 -14.26 33.12
C SER A 201 -12.58 -13.04 33.32
N SER A 202 -11.98 -11.89 33.68
CA SER A 202 -12.71 -10.66 34.04
C SER A 202 -13.20 -9.84 32.83
N GLN A 203 -12.63 -10.04 31.65
CA GLN A 203 -12.98 -9.38 30.39
C GLN A 203 -13.43 -10.39 29.31
N ALA A 204 -13.95 -11.55 29.73
CA ALA A 204 -14.30 -12.65 28.83
C ALA A 204 -15.28 -12.23 27.70
N GLU A 205 -16.23 -11.35 28.00
CA GLU A 205 -17.21 -10.87 27.01
C GLU A 205 -16.55 -9.98 25.93
N GLU A 206 -15.69 -9.05 26.34
CA GLU A 206 -14.98 -8.16 25.41
C GLU A 206 -14.03 -8.96 24.51
N ILE A 207 -13.32 -9.93 25.08
CA ILE A 207 -12.46 -10.85 24.35
C ILE A 207 -13.27 -11.69 23.35
N ALA A 208 -14.44 -12.21 23.76
CA ALA A 208 -15.30 -12.99 22.86
C ALA A 208 -15.83 -12.14 21.69
N VAL A 209 -16.28 -10.91 21.94
CA VAL A 209 -16.71 -9.97 20.89
C VAL A 209 -15.56 -9.65 19.94
N PHE A 210 -14.35 -9.40 20.46
CA PHE A 210 -13.17 -9.13 19.64
C PHE A 210 -12.83 -10.34 18.75
N ARG A 211 -12.71 -11.54 19.32
CA ARG A 211 -12.43 -12.77 18.56
C ARG A 211 -13.47 -13.00 17.47
N PHE A 212 -14.75 -12.78 17.78
CA PHE A 212 -15.84 -12.95 16.82
C PHE A 212 -15.74 -11.95 15.67
N GLY A 213 -15.49 -10.66 15.96
CA GLY A 213 -15.25 -9.66 14.92
C GLY A 213 -14.06 -10.01 14.03
N GLN A 214 -12.96 -10.46 14.63
CA GLN A 214 -11.78 -10.90 13.89
C GLN A 214 -12.06 -12.14 13.02
N LEU A 215 -12.78 -13.13 13.53
CA LEU A 215 -13.21 -14.29 12.74
C LEU A 215 -13.97 -13.84 11.47
N LEU A 216 -14.99 -12.99 11.64
CA LEU A 216 -15.81 -12.51 10.52
C LEU A 216 -14.97 -11.71 9.50
N ALA A 217 -14.11 -10.80 9.97
CA ALA A 217 -13.26 -10.01 9.10
C ALA A 217 -12.29 -10.88 8.27
N HIS A 218 -11.73 -11.93 8.88
CA HIS A 218 -10.81 -12.85 8.20
C HIS A 218 -11.54 -13.77 7.22
N GLU A 219 -12.70 -14.32 7.59
CA GLU A 219 -13.50 -15.15 6.68
C GLU A 219 -14.01 -14.35 5.48
N GLN A 220 -14.44 -13.10 5.69
CA GLN A 220 -14.86 -12.25 4.58
C GLN A 220 -13.70 -11.85 3.66
N HIS A 221 -12.52 -11.56 4.21
CA HIS A 221 -11.32 -11.31 3.41
C HIS A 221 -10.95 -12.52 2.55
N GLU A 222 -10.96 -13.73 3.14
CA GLU A 222 -10.66 -14.95 2.41
C GLU A 222 -11.69 -15.21 1.29
N ALA A 223 -12.98 -14.99 1.58
CA ALA A 223 -14.02 -15.09 0.56
C ALA A 223 -13.81 -14.10 -0.60
N PHE A 224 -13.38 -12.87 -0.31
CA PHE A 224 -13.05 -11.84 -1.30
C PHE A 224 -11.84 -12.24 -2.14
N ARG A 225 -10.77 -12.74 -1.51
CA ARG A 225 -9.58 -13.25 -2.19
C ARG A 225 -9.93 -14.41 -3.13
N LEU A 226 -10.73 -15.37 -2.67
CA LEU A 226 -11.19 -16.49 -3.50
C LEU A 226 -12.04 -16.01 -4.70
N GLN A 227 -12.87 -14.98 -4.51
CA GLN A 227 -13.62 -14.38 -5.62
C GLN A 227 -12.70 -13.68 -6.63
N ALA A 228 -11.70 -12.93 -6.17
CA ALA A 228 -10.69 -12.34 -7.03
C ALA A 228 -9.96 -13.42 -7.85
N GLY A 229 -9.57 -14.53 -7.21
CA GLY A 229 -8.96 -15.68 -7.89
C GLY A 229 -9.84 -16.31 -8.98
N ARG A 230 -11.14 -16.48 -8.73
CA ARG A 230 -12.11 -16.97 -9.74
C ARG A 230 -12.24 -16.02 -10.93
N LEU A 231 -12.11 -14.71 -10.68
CA LEU A 231 -12.05 -13.69 -11.70
C LEU A 231 -10.69 -13.58 -12.36
N GLY A 232 -9.69 -14.40 -12.00
CA GLY A 232 -8.32 -14.35 -12.54
C GLY A 232 -7.58 -13.07 -12.16
N LEU A 233 -7.87 -12.54 -10.97
CA LEU A 233 -7.18 -11.43 -10.31
C LEU A 233 -6.38 -11.95 -9.11
N LEU A 234 -5.23 -11.32 -8.88
CA LEU A 234 -4.42 -11.50 -7.68
C LEU A 234 -4.72 -10.39 -6.67
N LEU A 235 -4.65 -10.70 -5.38
CA LEU A 235 -4.74 -9.69 -4.32
C LEU A 235 -3.37 -9.44 -3.70
N PHE A 236 -2.86 -8.22 -3.82
CA PHE A 236 -1.61 -7.79 -3.20
C PHE A 236 -1.90 -7.07 -1.89
N GLY A 237 -1.25 -7.51 -0.81
CA GLY A 237 -1.26 -6.83 0.48
C GLY A 237 -0.14 -5.80 0.57
N ASP A 238 -0.15 -5.03 1.64
CA ASP A 238 0.85 -4.00 1.92
C ASP A 238 1.43 -4.20 3.32
N LEU A 239 2.69 -4.59 3.39
CA LEU A 239 3.48 -4.67 4.61
C LEU A 239 3.95 -3.26 4.94
N GLN A 240 3.17 -2.56 5.76
CA GLN A 240 3.54 -1.26 6.31
C GLN A 240 4.87 -1.35 7.05
N ILE A 241 5.75 -0.36 6.89
CA ILE A 241 6.96 -0.29 7.74
C ILE A 241 6.61 0.06 9.19
N GLY A 242 5.51 0.81 9.36
CA GLY A 242 5.01 1.28 10.64
C GLY A 242 4.69 0.16 11.63
N ILE A 243 4.69 0.54 12.90
CA ILE A 243 4.26 -0.27 14.03
C ILE A 243 3.32 0.62 14.82
N SER A 244 2.06 0.19 14.96
CA SER A 244 1.03 0.98 15.64
C SER A 244 1.38 1.26 17.10
N HIS A 245 0.73 2.28 17.68
CA HIS A 245 0.77 2.50 19.13
C HIS A 245 0.43 1.22 19.91
N ARG A 246 -0.60 0.50 19.45
CA ARG A 246 -1.07 -0.76 20.06
C ARG A 246 -0.04 -1.88 19.96
N ASP A 247 0.55 -2.07 18.78
CA ASP A 247 1.58 -3.10 18.57
C ASP A 247 2.87 -2.78 19.31
N SER A 248 3.18 -1.51 19.56
CA SER A 248 4.33 -1.12 20.37
C SER A 248 4.19 -1.55 21.83
N TRP A 249 2.96 -1.60 22.37
CA TRP A 249 2.69 -2.23 23.68
C TRP A 249 2.90 -3.74 23.65
N SER A 250 2.34 -4.42 22.64
CA SER A 250 2.40 -5.88 22.50
C SER A 250 3.82 -6.39 22.23
N TYR A 251 4.55 -5.70 21.34
CA TYR A 251 5.80 -6.15 20.74
C TYR A 251 6.94 -5.16 20.96
N GLY A 252 6.93 -4.40 22.06
CA GLY A 252 8.00 -3.43 22.36
C GLY A 252 9.37 -4.06 22.66
N LYS A 253 9.39 -5.27 23.22
CA LYS A 253 10.63 -5.99 23.61
C LYS A 253 11.63 -6.22 22.46
N PRO A 254 11.22 -6.61 21.24
CA PRO A 254 12.13 -6.73 20.10
C PRO A 254 12.57 -5.39 19.48
N LEU A 255 12.19 -4.24 20.02
CA LEU A 255 12.49 -2.91 19.46
C LEU A 255 13.56 -2.19 20.29
N VAL A 256 14.34 -1.32 19.64
CA VAL A 256 15.31 -0.44 20.30
C VAL A 256 14.57 0.72 20.99
N PRO A 257 14.58 0.84 22.33
CA PRO A 257 13.71 1.79 23.04
C PRO A 257 14.02 3.25 22.73
N TRP A 258 15.30 3.58 22.53
CA TRP A 258 15.81 4.94 22.37
C TRP A 258 15.90 5.41 20.92
N LEU A 259 15.58 4.55 19.95
CA LEU A 259 15.55 4.91 18.53
C LEU A 259 14.13 4.96 17.98
N ARG A 260 13.93 5.84 17.01
CA ARG A 260 12.77 5.88 16.13
C ARG A 260 13.20 5.89 14.67
N MET A 261 12.32 5.38 13.82
CA MET A 261 12.49 5.38 12.37
C MET A 261 11.80 6.58 11.75
N GLY A 262 12.41 7.13 10.71
CA GLY A 262 11.83 8.18 9.88
C GLY A 262 12.38 8.12 8.46
N ALA A 263 12.16 9.19 7.69
CA ALA A 263 12.81 9.40 6.40
C ALA A 263 13.77 10.58 6.46
N PRO A 264 14.94 10.48 5.79
CA PRO A 264 15.85 11.60 5.66
C PRO A 264 15.26 12.71 4.75
N PRO A 265 15.89 13.90 4.73
CA PRO A 265 15.75 14.85 3.65
C PRO A 265 15.85 14.19 2.27
N SER A 266 14.98 14.59 1.35
CA SER A 266 14.92 14.07 -0.01
C SER A 266 14.46 15.15 -0.99
N ARG A 267 14.64 14.92 -2.30
CA ARG A 267 14.16 15.83 -3.36
C ARG A 267 12.65 16.12 -3.26
N THR A 268 11.86 15.16 -2.78
CA THR A 268 10.39 15.28 -2.71
C THR A 268 9.88 15.73 -1.34
N ASN A 269 10.71 15.63 -0.30
CA ASN A 269 10.46 16.18 1.01
C ASN A 269 11.81 16.63 1.61
N PRO A 270 12.18 17.92 1.45
CA PRO A 270 13.47 18.44 1.90
C PRO A 270 13.66 18.45 3.42
N GLU A 271 12.58 18.40 4.20
CA GLU A 271 12.65 18.50 5.66
C GLU A 271 12.89 17.14 6.34
N GLY A 272 12.65 16.03 5.63
CA GLY A 272 12.59 14.69 6.23
C GLY A 272 11.24 14.44 6.91
N GLN A 273 11.07 13.25 7.50
CA GLN A 273 9.79 12.86 8.12
C GLN A 273 10.03 12.04 9.40
N PRO A 274 9.66 12.57 10.58
CA PRO A 274 9.76 11.84 11.83
C PRO A 274 8.51 10.97 12.04
N TRP A 275 8.51 9.76 11.50
CA TRP A 275 7.34 8.88 11.59
C TRP A 275 7.08 8.33 12.99
N GLY A 276 8.10 8.26 13.85
CA GLY A 276 7.95 7.78 15.23
C GLY A 276 7.80 6.27 15.37
N TYR A 277 8.07 5.50 14.31
CA TYR A 277 7.98 4.04 14.36
C TYR A 277 9.16 3.39 15.10
N GLY A 278 8.91 2.27 15.76
CA GLY A 278 9.95 1.50 16.45
C GLY A 278 10.94 0.84 15.50
N VAL A 279 12.20 0.71 15.94
CA VAL A 279 13.29 0.09 15.17
C VAL A 279 13.54 -1.33 15.69
N PRO A 280 13.44 -2.38 14.87
CA PRO A 280 13.78 -3.74 15.29
C PRO A 280 15.23 -3.85 15.73
N ASP A 281 15.48 -4.39 16.93
CA ASP A 281 16.83 -4.48 17.51
C ASP A 281 17.71 -5.49 16.75
N PRO A 282 18.79 -5.04 16.07
CA PRO A 282 19.69 -5.94 15.37
C PRO A 282 20.35 -6.98 16.27
N ALA A 283 20.54 -6.69 17.57
CA ALA A 283 21.09 -7.64 18.53
C ALA A 283 20.15 -8.85 18.76
N LEU A 284 18.86 -8.69 18.45
CA LEU A 284 17.83 -9.72 18.60
C LEU A 284 17.44 -10.38 17.27
N TYR A 285 18.24 -10.23 16.21
CA TYR A 285 18.00 -10.93 14.94
C TYR A 285 18.32 -12.42 15.01
N GLY A 286 19.30 -12.82 15.83
CA GLY A 286 19.81 -14.20 15.83
C GLY A 286 20.43 -14.56 14.48
N THR A 287 20.11 -15.74 13.96
CA THR A 287 20.57 -16.20 12.64
C THR A 287 19.40 -16.53 11.72
N ARG A 288 19.66 -16.70 10.43
CA ARG A 288 18.62 -17.13 9.47
C ARG A 288 17.99 -18.48 9.83
N ALA A 289 18.77 -19.42 10.37
CA ALA A 289 18.29 -20.74 10.77
C ALA A 289 17.65 -20.76 12.16
N ALA A 290 18.16 -19.94 13.09
CA ALA A 290 17.64 -19.78 14.44
C ALA A 290 17.33 -18.29 14.68
N PRO A 291 16.12 -17.82 14.28
CA PRO A 291 15.77 -16.41 14.39
C PRO A 291 15.65 -16.00 15.87
N GLY A 292 16.25 -14.86 16.22
CA GLY A 292 16.02 -14.20 17.50
C GLY A 292 14.65 -13.49 17.53
N ALA A 293 14.31 -12.88 18.66
CA ALA A 293 12.99 -12.31 18.90
C ALA A 293 12.57 -11.24 17.87
N ALA A 294 13.48 -10.38 17.42
CA ALA A 294 13.16 -9.34 16.44
C ALA A 294 12.96 -9.90 15.03
N LEU A 295 13.80 -10.86 14.61
CA LEU A 295 13.62 -11.51 13.31
C LEU A 295 12.37 -12.42 13.30
N ALA A 296 12.06 -13.09 14.41
CA ALA A 296 10.85 -13.88 14.57
C ALA A 296 9.59 -13.00 14.46
N PHE A 297 9.57 -11.84 15.11
CA PHE A 297 8.49 -10.86 14.99
C PHE A 297 8.26 -10.41 13.53
N ILE A 298 9.33 -10.07 12.81
CA ILE A 298 9.20 -9.66 11.40
C ILE A 298 8.73 -10.83 10.52
N ARG A 299 9.22 -12.05 10.77
CA ARG A 299 8.76 -13.26 10.07
C ARG A 299 7.28 -13.54 10.31
N ALA A 300 6.78 -13.33 11.52
CA ALA A 300 5.36 -13.49 11.83
C ALA A 300 4.51 -12.49 11.02
N ARG A 301 4.91 -11.22 10.97
CA ARG A 301 4.23 -10.18 10.16
C ARG A 301 4.18 -10.55 8.67
N VAL A 302 5.32 -10.93 8.11
CA VAL A 302 5.42 -11.32 6.70
C VAL A 302 4.61 -12.59 6.43
N GLY A 303 4.70 -13.59 7.30
CA GLY A 303 3.96 -14.84 7.20
C GLY A 303 2.46 -14.59 7.14
N LYS A 304 1.94 -13.79 8.09
CA LYS A 304 0.52 -13.40 8.15
C LYS A 304 0.03 -12.80 6.83
N LEU A 305 0.75 -11.84 6.27
CA LEU A 305 0.35 -11.23 4.99
C LEU A 305 0.47 -12.22 3.82
N LEU A 306 1.51 -13.04 3.75
CA LEU A 306 1.66 -13.99 2.65
C LEU A 306 0.63 -15.14 2.69
N ASP A 307 0.11 -15.46 3.87
CA ASP A 307 -0.98 -16.43 4.02
C ASP A 307 -2.31 -15.83 3.53
N GLU A 308 -2.47 -14.51 3.60
CA GLU A 308 -3.74 -13.81 3.31
C GLU A 308 -3.76 -13.06 1.98
N PHE A 309 -2.61 -12.93 1.31
CA PHE A 309 -2.49 -12.28 0.00
C PHE A 309 -1.73 -13.13 -1.03
N ASP A 310 -1.93 -12.82 -2.31
CA ASP A 310 -1.25 -13.46 -3.44
C ASP A 310 0.12 -12.83 -3.75
N GLY A 311 0.30 -11.57 -3.35
CA GLY A 311 1.54 -10.83 -3.47
C GLY A 311 1.65 -9.78 -2.36
N LEU A 312 2.82 -9.16 -2.25
CA LEU A 312 3.16 -8.29 -1.13
C LEU A 312 3.88 -7.03 -1.63
N ARG A 313 3.33 -5.86 -1.30
CA ARG A 313 4.08 -4.60 -1.26
C ARG A 313 4.83 -4.52 0.06
N VAL A 314 6.12 -4.22 -0.03
CA VAL A 314 6.98 -3.88 1.11
C VAL A 314 7.12 -2.38 1.09
N ASP A 315 6.39 -1.74 2.00
CA ASP A 315 6.49 -0.31 2.25
C ASP A 315 7.87 0.02 2.80
N HIS A 316 8.48 1.09 2.27
CA HIS A 316 9.79 1.59 2.70
C HIS A 316 10.82 0.48 3.03
N PRO A 317 11.25 -0.36 2.07
CA PRO A 317 12.12 -1.49 2.32
C PRO A 317 13.48 -1.08 2.91
N HIS A 318 13.88 0.21 2.79
CA HIS A 318 15.01 0.76 3.52
C HIS A 318 14.91 0.51 5.03
N GLY A 319 13.71 0.55 5.60
CA GLY A 319 13.49 0.31 7.03
C GLY A 319 13.88 -1.11 7.48
N LEU A 320 13.90 -2.07 6.55
CA LEU A 320 14.30 -3.46 6.78
C LEU A 320 15.74 -3.76 6.35
N ILE A 321 16.39 -2.85 5.62
CA ILE A 321 17.73 -3.05 5.05
C ILE A 321 18.75 -2.14 5.71
N ASP A 322 18.49 -0.84 5.75
CA ASP A 322 19.35 0.19 6.35
C ASP A 322 18.49 1.39 6.79
N PRO A 323 17.78 1.29 7.92
CA PRO A 323 16.80 2.28 8.34
C PRO A 323 17.44 3.64 8.62
N TRP A 324 16.72 4.71 8.32
CA TRP A 324 17.07 6.05 8.81
C TRP A 324 16.49 6.24 10.21
N VAL A 325 17.36 6.45 11.20
CA VAL A 325 17.00 6.45 12.61
C VAL A 325 17.37 7.76 13.30
N TYR A 326 16.63 8.10 14.34
CA TYR A 326 16.86 9.27 15.19
C TYR A 326 16.51 8.98 16.66
N ALA A 327 17.00 9.83 17.56
CA ALA A 327 16.80 9.68 19.00
C ALA A 327 15.33 9.90 19.40
N ALA A 328 14.77 8.97 20.17
CA ALA A 328 13.37 8.97 20.57
C ALA A 328 13.01 10.04 21.63
N ASP A 329 13.99 10.47 22.41
CA ASP A 329 13.84 11.40 23.54
C ASP A 329 14.08 12.86 23.16
N HIS A 330 14.38 13.14 21.88
CA HIS A 330 14.55 14.50 21.41
C HIS A 330 13.20 15.25 21.43
N PRO A 331 13.13 16.46 22.02
CA PRO A 331 11.87 17.19 22.20
C PRO A 331 11.24 17.69 20.90
N ASP A 332 12.06 17.83 19.85
CA ASP A 332 11.62 18.17 18.49
C ASP A 332 11.90 16.99 17.55
N PRO A 333 10.88 16.18 17.21
CA PRO A 333 11.06 15.05 16.31
C PRO A 333 11.58 15.43 14.92
N LEU A 334 11.22 16.62 14.40
CA LEU A 334 11.66 17.06 13.08
C LEU A 334 13.15 17.38 13.08
N ALA A 335 13.62 18.13 14.08
CA ALA A 335 15.05 18.38 14.25
C ALA A 335 15.82 17.07 14.47
N ALA A 336 15.24 16.11 15.21
CA ALA A 336 15.85 14.82 15.47
C ALA A 336 16.03 14.00 14.18
N VAL A 337 15.00 13.90 13.34
CA VAL A 337 15.09 13.15 12.08
C VAL A 337 16.06 13.80 11.08
N GLN A 338 16.15 15.13 11.07
CA GLN A 338 17.12 15.86 10.24
C GLN A 338 18.57 15.58 10.65
N ALA A 339 18.80 15.41 11.96
CA ALA A 339 20.09 15.03 12.54
C ALA A 339 20.32 13.50 12.56
N GLY A 340 19.36 12.72 12.04
CA GLY A 340 19.40 11.26 12.02
C GLY A 340 20.52 10.69 11.14
N ALA A 341 20.59 9.36 11.09
CA ALA A 341 21.58 8.65 10.30
C ALA A 341 21.09 7.26 9.87
N ARG A 342 21.82 6.61 8.97
CA ARG A 342 21.54 5.24 8.52
C ARG A 342 22.11 4.25 9.54
N LEU A 343 21.26 3.40 10.12
CA LEU A 343 21.61 2.52 11.25
C LEU A 343 22.86 1.67 10.99
N PHE A 344 22.99 1.09 9.80
CA PHE A 344 24.10 0.20 9.48
C PHE A 344 25.20 0.87 8.65
N SER A 345 24.98 2.09 8.17
CA SER A 345 25.91 2.82 7.29
C SER A 345 26.53 4.06 7.94
N SER A 346 26.56 4.12 9.27
CA SER A 346 27.11 5.27 10.01
C SER A 346 28.11 4.84 11.11
N PRO A 347 29.23 4.20 10.75
CA PRO A 347 30.32 3.87 11.70
C PRO A 347 30.96 5.11 12.36
N ASP A 348 30.76 6.30 11.78
CA ASP A 348 31.20 7.60 12.28
C ASP A 348 30.29 8.19 13.38
N ARG A 349 29.19 7.50 13.71
CA ARG A 349 28.26 7.86 14.79
C ARG A 349 28.46 6.93 15.98
N PRO A 350 29.09 7.36 17.09
CA PRO A 350 29.44 6.49 18.22
C PRO A 350 28.26 5.66 18.75
N GLU A 351 27.07 6.24 18.77
CA GLU A 351 25.82 5.62 19.23
C GLU A 351 25.30 4.52 18.28
N LEU A 352 25.70 4.52 17.00
CA LEU A 352 25.30 3.52 16.00
C LEU A 352 26.46 2.61 15.58
N ALA A 353 27.71 2.98 15.87
CA ALA A 353 28.91 2.30 15.40
C ALA A 353 28.94 0.80 15.74
N TYR A 354 28.32 0.41 16.87
CA TYR A 354 28.18 -0.99 17.27
C TYR A 354 27.41 -1.83 16.24
N TRP A 355 26.41 -1.27 15.57
CA TRP A 355 25.62 -1.98 14.55
C TRP A 355 26.15 -1.77 13.12
N ALA A 356 27.09 -0.85 12.92
CA ALA A 356 27.58 -0.51 11.59
C ALA A 356 28.10 -1.75 10.82
N ILE A 357 27.68 -1.85 9.57
CA ILE A 357 28.11 -2.87 8.62
C ILE A 357 29.14 -2.26 7.67
N ALA A 358 28.89 -1.06 7.13
CA ALA A 358 29.85 -0.32 6.33
C ALA A 358 31.06 0.11 7.18
N ARG A 359 32.26 0.08 6.58
CA ARG A 359 33.51 0.49 7.23
C ARG A 359 33.87 1.93 6.86
N PRO A 360 34.65 2.65 7.69
CA PRO A 360 35.02 4.04 7.43
C PRO A 360 35.64 4.27 6.04
N GLU A 361 36.48 3.36 5.58
CA GLU A 361 37.15 3.44 4.28
C GLU A 361 36.21 3.29 3.06
N GLN A 362 34.99 2.78 3.27
CA GLN A 362 33.97 2.59 2.24
C GLN A 362 33.04 3.80 2.13
N LEU A 363 33.14 4.76 3.05
CA LEU A 363 32.34 5.96 3.05
C LEU A 363 32.93 7.03 2.12
N ASP A 364 32.07 7.82 1.50
CA ASP A 364 32.38 9.13 0.95
C ASP A 364 31.91 10.20 1.94
N LEU A 365 32.85 10.71 2.75
CA LEU A 365 32.57 11.70 3.78
C LEU A 365 32.29 13.10 3.21
N SER A 366 32.51 13.33 1.91
CA SER A 366 32.14 14.58 1.25
C SER A 366 30.63 14.67 0.98
N GLN A 367 29.94 13.53 0.97
CA GLN A 367 28.51 13.44 0.74
C GLN A 367 27.73 13.61 2.05
N PRO A 368 26.52 14.18 2.02
CA PRO A 368 25.65 14.24 3.20
C PRO A 368 25.27 12.83 3.68
N LEU A 369 24.89 12.70 4.96
CA LEU A 369 24.55 11.42 5.60
C LEU A 369 23.48 10.62 4.85
N HIS A 370 22.54 11.31 4.21
CA HIS A 370 21.41 10.70 3.50
C HIS A 370 21.66 10.45 2.01
N ALA A 371 22.85 10.79 1.48
CA ALA A 371 23.16 10.60 0.06
C ALA A 371 23.22 9.12 -0.33
N ASP A 372 22.68 8.80 -1.50
CA ASP A 372 22.65 7.42 -2.01
C ASP A 372 24.06 6.82 -2.19
N GLY A 373 25.01 7.66 -2.60
CA GLY A 373 26.40 7.30 -2.85
C GLY A 373 27.33 7.40 -1.64
N ARG A 374 26.80 7.65 -0.42
CA ARG A 374 27.65 7.76 0.78
C ARG A 374 28.42 6.47 1.05
N VAL A 375 27.80 5.32 0.86
CA VAL A 375 28.50 4.02 0.85
C VAL A 375 28.89 3.72 -0.59
N ARG A 376 30.18 3.57 -0.88
CA ARG A 376 30.70 3.43 -2.26
C ARG A 376 30.78 1.98 -2.73
N ASP A 377 31.12 1.07 -1.82
CA ASP A 377 31.24 -0.35 -2.09
C ASP A 377 30.91 -1.18 -0.84
N LEU A 378 30.68 -2.49 -1.05
CA LEU A 378 30.43 -3.47 -0.01
C LEU A 378 31.00 -4.83 -0.44
N ALA A 379 31.63 -5.55 0.49
CA ALA A 379 31.98 -6.95 0.32
C ALA A 379 30.71 -7.83 0.30
N PRO A 380 30.74 -9.02 -0.34
CA PRO A 380 29.58 -9.92 -0.38
C PRO A 380 28.98 -10.23 0.99
N GLU A 381 29.82 -10.45 2.00
CA GLU A 381 29.40 -10.77 3.37
C GLU A 381 28.71 -9.58 4.06
N GLN A 382 29.08 -8.34 3.69
CA GLN A 382 28.39 -7.15 4.17
C GLN A 382 26.98 -7.06 3.57
N VAL A 383 26.85 -7.33 2.27
CA VAL A 383 25.52 -7.37 1.59
C VAL A 383 24.62 -8.41 2.25
N GLU A 384 25.16 -9.56 2.67
CA GLU A 384 24.39 -10.58 3.39
C GLU A 384 23.90 -10.09 4.76
N ARG A 385 24.72 -9.32 5.49
CA ARG A 385 24.31 -8.70 6.76
C ARG A 385 23.22 -7.65 6.57
N TYR A 386 23.35 -6.77 5.57
CA TYR A 386 22.30 -5.80 5.22
C TYR A 386 21.00 -6.50 4.80
N ALA A 387 21.11 -7.66 4.16
CA ALA A 387 19.97 -8.43 3.69
C ALA A 387 19.28 -9.25 4.78
N ALA A 388 19.80 -9.35 6.01
CA ALA A 388 19.37 -10.37 6.99
C ALA A 388 17.84 -10.45 7.21
N VAL A 389 17.19 -9.29 7.38
CA VAL A 389 15.73 -9.20 7.55
C VAL A 389 15.01 -9.38 6.23
N PHE A 390 15.49 -8.73 5.17
CA PHE A 390 14.86 -8.77 3.85
C PHE A 390 14.93 -10.16 3.20
N ASP A 391 16.00 -10.93 3.42
CA ASP A 391 16.15 -12.33 3.02
C ASP A 391 15.08 -13.20 3.68
N ALA A 392 14.76 -12.97 4.96
CA ALA A 392 13.70 -13.71 5.64
C ALA A 392 12.33 -13.44 5.01
N LEU A 393 12.09 -12.21 4.53
CA LEU A 393 10.87 -11.86 3.81
C LEU A 393 10.80 -12.59 2.46
N VAL A 394 11.87 -12.53 1.68
CA VAL A 394 11.91 -13.18 0.35
C VAL A 394 11.86 -14.71 0.48
N ASP A 395 12.47 -15.29 1.50
CA ASP A 395 12.36 -16.73 1.79
C ASP A 395 10.93 -17.14 2.14
N ALA A 396 10.25 -16.37 3.00
CA ALA A 396 8.86 -16.63 3.36
C ALA A 396 7.95 -16.57 2.14
N ALA A 397 8.21 -15.66 1.19
CA ALA A 397 7.51 -15.57 -0.08
C ALA A 397 7.80 -16.79 -0.97
N ARG A 398 9.08 -17.16 -1.17
CA ARG A 398 9.48 -18.30 -2.01
C ARG A 398 8.94 -19.63 -1.50
N THR A 399 8.98 -19.86 -0.19
CA THR A 399 8.42 -21.08 0.43
C THR A 399 6.92 -21.23 0.23
N ARG A 400 6.21 -20.11 -0.01
CA ARG A 400 4.78 -20.07 -0.38
C ARG A 400 4.54 -20.00 -1.90
N GLY A 401 5.57 -20.26 -2.71
CA GLY A 401 5.46 -20.29 -4.16
C GLY A 401 5.36 -18.90 -4.82
N ARG A 402 5.75 -17.83 -4.12
CA ARG A 402 5.74 -16.46 -4.66
C ARG A 402 7.11 -16.10 -5.25
N GLY A 403 7.11 -15.54 -6.45
CA GLY A 403 8.30 -15.09 -7.15
C GLY A 403 8.57 -13.60 -6.96
N ALA A 404 9.58 -13.10 -7.68
CA ALA A 404 9.92 -11.68 -7.69
C ALA A 404 8.78 -10.78 -8.23
N ASP A 405 7.96 -11.31 -9.14
CA ASP A 405 6.81 -10.58 -9.72
C ASP A 405 5.64 -10.41 -8.73
N GLU A 406 5.67 -11.12 -7.59
CA GLU A 406 4.70 -11.02 -6.49
C GLU A 406 5.22 -10.21 -5.30
N ILE A 407 6.46 -9.68 -5.37
CA ILE A 407 7.04 -8.82 -4.33
C ILE A 407 7.28 -7.44 -4.93
N ILE A 408 6.72 -6.43 -4.28
CA ILE A 408 6.81 -5.03 -4.70
C ILE A 408 7.67 -4.30 -3.67
N ALA A 409 8.84 -3.80 -4.06
CA ALA A 409 9.70 -3.01 -3.18
C ALA A 409 9.49 -1.51 -3.44
N GLU A 410 8.91 -0.81 -2.47
CA GLU A 410 8.63 0.62 -2.60
C GLU A 410 9.88 1.48 -2.37
N VAL A 411 10.82 1.43 -3.32
CA VAL A 411 11.94 2.37 -3.33
C VAL A 411 11.61 3.54 -4.26
N LEU A 412 11.37 4.72 -3.70
CA LEU A 412 11.01 5.94 -4.44
C LEU A 412 12.21 6.60 -5.14
N SER A 413 12.68 7.77 -4.69
CA SER A 413 13.72 8.56 -5.37
C SER A 413 15.12 8.25 -4.86
N THR A 414 15.27 8.02 -3.56
CA THR A 414 16.54 7.70 -2.89
C THR A 414 16.72 6.19 -2.78
N GLN A 415 17.80 5.67 -3.35
CA GLN A 415 18.21 4.27 -3.24
C GLN A 415 19.69 4.19 -2.85
N PRO A 416 19.99 4.21 -1.54
CA PRO A 416 21.35 4.03 -1.07
C PRO A 416 21.96 2.73 -1.56
N TYR A 417 23.28 2.74 -1.77
CA TYR A 417 24.00 1.59 -2.30
C TYR A 417 23.67 0.27 -1.58
N PRO A 418 23.61 0.17 -0.23
CA PRO A 418 23.23 -1.08 0.44
C PRO A 418 21.85 -1.59 0.03
N VAL A 419 20.85 -0.70 -0.05
CA VAL A 419 19.48 -1.03 -0.48
C VAL A 419 19.48 -1.52 -1.94
N GLN A 420 20.23 -0.85 -2.82
CA GLN A 420 20.39 -1.30 -4.21
C GLN A 420 20.93 -2.74 -4.27
N ARG A 421 22.01 -3.04 -3.54
CA ARG A 421 22.67 -4.35 -3.58
C ARG A 421 21.76 -5.47 -3.05
N VAL A 422 20.96 -5.20 -2.02
CA VAL A 422 19.99 -6.17 -1.50
C VAL A 422 18.86 -6.44 -2.48
N LEU A 423 18.30 -5.41 -3.14
CA LEU A 423 17.25 -5.63 -4.15
C LEU A 423 17.78 -6.37 -5.39
N GLU A 424 18.97 -6.02 -5.87
CA GLU A 424 19.61 -6.69 -7.01
C GLU A 424 19.88 -8.17 -6.75
N ARG A 425 20.23 -8.55 -5.50
CA ARG A 425 20.39 -9.95 -5.07
C ARG A 425 19.11 -10.78 -5.27
N HIS A 426 17.94 -10.15 -5.20
CA HIS A 426 16.64 -10.82 -5.33
C HIS A 426 15.94 -10.58 -6.67
N GLY A 427 16.58 -9.85 -7.59
CA GLY A 427 15.99 -9.50 -8.88
C GLY A 427 14.79 -8.54 -8.75
N LEU A 428 14.72 -7.78 -7.66
CA LEU A 428 13.63 -6.83 -7.41
C LEU A 428 13.98 -5.45 -7.96
N GLY A 429 12.97 -4.77 -8.50
CA GLY A 429 13.08 -3.38 -8.94
C GLY A 429 12.57 -2.38 -7.91
N ARG A 430 12.56 -1.12 -8.33
CA ARG A 430 12.09 0.02 -7.53
C ARG A 430 10.82 0.63 -8.11
N PHE A 431 10.26 1.61 -7.42
CA PHE A 431 9.15 2.42 -7.93
C PHE A 431 9.62 3.49 -8.90
N ARG A 432 8.84 3.68 -9.97
CA ARG A 432 9.05 4.70 -10.99
C ARG A 432 7.79 5.56 -11.11
N VAL A 433 7.71 6.63 -10.30
CA VAL A 433 6.58 7.56 -10.25
C VAL A 433 6.77 8.67 -11.28
N THR A 434 6.33 8.43 -12.51
CA THR A 434 6.76 9.21 -13.69
C THR A 434 6.38 10.68 -13.63
N GLN A 435 5.29 11.05 -12.94
CA GLN A 435 4.90 12.45 -12.79
C GLN A 435 5.90 13.28 -11.96
N LYS A 436 6.76 12.61 -11.18
CA LYS A 436 7.83 13.25 -10.40
C LYS A 436 9.15 13.42 -11.17
N ALA A 437 9.20 13.01 -12.45
CA ALA A 437 10.43 13.06 -13.25
C ALA A 437 10.94 14.48 -13.45
N ALA A 438 12.23 14.71 -13.25
CA ALA A 438 12.86 15.99 -13.55
C ALA A 438 13.26 16.02 -15.04
N MET A 439 12.56 16.81 -15.86
CA MET A 439 12.80 16.81 -17.32
C MET A 439 14.15 17.39 -17.72
N GLY A 440 14.75 18.26 -16.88
CA GLY A 440 16.09 18.82 -17.09
C GLY A 440 17.23 17.86 -16.78
N ASP A 441 16.95 16.70 -16.18
CA ASP A 441 17.95 15.68 -15.86
C ASP A 441 17.66 14.39 -16.65
N PRO A 442 18.40 14.10 -17.73
CA PRO A 442 18.23 12.87 -18.51
C PRO A 442 18.46 11.59 -17.70
N ALA A 443 19.18 11.66 -16.58
CA ALA A 443 19.45 10.52 -15.69
C ALA A 443 18.39 10.35 -14.59
N ASP A 444 17.39 11.25 -14.50
CA ASP A 444 16.40 11.20 -13.42
C ASP A 444 15.67 9.85 -13.42
N VAL A 445 15.58 9.29 -12.22
CA VAL A 445 15.09 7.95 -11.97
C VAL A 445 13.62 7.76 -12.35
N TYR A 446 12.81 8.82 -12.42
CA TYR A 446 11.40 8.69 -12.75
C TYR A 446 11.11 8.85 -14.25
N ARG A 447 12.12 9.14 -15.08
CA ARG A 447 11.97 9.08 -16.54
C ARG A 447 11.75 7.64 -16.98
N ALA A 448 10.71 7.40 -17.80
CA ALA A 448 10.24 6.05 -18.09
C ALA A 448 11.26 5.22 -18.91
N GLU A 449 12.08 5.88 -19.73
CA GLU A 449 13.19 5.26 -20.47
C GLU A 449 14.32 4.75 -19.56
N ASN A 450 14.45 5.28 -18.34
CA ASN A 450 15.45 4.86 -17.35
C ASN A 450 14.96 3.72 -16.45
N ALA A 451 13.73 3.23 -16.65
CA ALA A 451 13.22 2.07 -15.94
C ALA A 451 14.00 0.80 -16.32
N ARG A 452 13.97 -0.20 -15.44
CA ARG A 452 14.49 -1.54 -15.67
C ARG A 452 13.34 -2.55 -15.74
N PRO A 453 13.52 -3.74 -16.35
CA PRO A 453 12.44 -4.73 -16.46
C PRO A 453 11.76 -5.12 -15.15
N GLN A 454 12.51 -5.17 -14.05
CA GLN A 454 12.02 -5.51 -12.72
C GLN A 454 11.29 -4.37 -11.98
N ASP A 455 11.34 -3.15 -12.51
CA ASP A 455 10.73 -1.99 -11.85
C ASP A 455 9.20 -1.99 -11.96
N TRP A 456 8.58 -1.31 -11.00
CA TRP A 456 7.16 -1.00 -10.99
C TRP A 456 6.97 0.45 -11.44
N ILE A 457 6.27 0.67 -12.56
CA ILE A 457 6.05 1.99 -13.13
C ILE A 457 4.60 2.46 -12.94
N MET A 458 4.43 3.74 -12.61
CA MET A 458 3.14 4.36 -12.30
C MET A 458 3.21 5.87 -12.54
N ALA A 459 2.06 6.50 -12.82
CA ALA A 459 1.99 7.96 -12.87
C ALA A 459 2.08 8.55 -11.45
N GLY A 460 1.24 8.04 -10.54
CA GLY A 460 1.17 8.43 -9.13
C GLY A 460 0.95 7.24 -8.18
N THR A 461 0.97 7.53 -6.89
CA THR A 461 0.61 6.63 -5.78
C THR A 461 -0.44 7.31 -4.90
N HIS A 462 -0.85 6.63 -3.82
CA HIS A 462 -1.75 7.18 -2.80
C HIS A 462 -1.18 8.44 -2.10
N ASP A 463 0.15 8.62 -2.10
CA ASP A 463 0.88 9.77 -1.51
C ASP A 463 1.12 10.93 -2.49
N THR A 464 0.53 10.85 -3.68
CA THR A 464 0.70 11.87 -4.70
C THR A 464 -0.63 12.39 -5.19
N GLU A 465 -0.62 13.60 -5.73
CA GLU A 465 -1.79 14.14 -6.40
C GLU A 465 -2.06 13.34 -7.69
N PRO A 466 -3.34 13.15 -8.08
CA PRO A 466 -3.68 12.46 -9.32
C PRO A 466 -3.06 13.16 -10.53
N ILE A 467 -2.71 12.40 -11.57
CA ILE A 467 -2.04 12.92 -12.77
C ILE A 467 -2.82 14.04 -13.44
N TRP A 468 -4.15 14.01 -13.32
CA TRP A 468 -5.05 15.02 -13.86
C TRP A 468 -4.78 16.42 -13.27
N LEU A 469 -4.62 16.53 -11.95
CA LEU A 469 -4.23 17.78 -11.29
C LEU A 469 -2.78 18.17 -11.61
N VAL A 470 -1.89 17.19 -11.70
CA VAL A 470 -0.48 17.44 -11.99
C VAL A 470 -0.31 18.02 -13.41
N ALA A 471 -1.06 17.52 -14.39
CA ALA A 471 -1.06 18.05 -15.75
C ALA A 471 -1.62 19.49 -15.82
N GLU A 472 -2.71 19.78 -15.10
CA GLU A 472 -3.26 21.14 -15.00
C GLU A 472 -2.21 22.13 -14.45
N ARG A 473 -1.44 21.71 -13.44
CA ARG A 473 -0.34 22.53 -12.90
C ARG A 473 0.83 22.67 -13.87
N TRP A 474 1.17 21.65 -14.66
CA TRP A 474 2.21 21.80 -15.68
C TRP A 474 1.84 22.88 -16.71
N LEU A 475 0.56 22.97 -17.09
CA LEU A 475 0.06 24.07 -17.93
C LEU A 475 0.16 25.42 -17.19
N ALA A 476 -0.36 25.51 -15.97
CA ALA A 476 -0.38 26.74 -15.19
C ALA A 476 1.02 27.30 -14.89
N THR A 477 2.02 26.42 -14.75
CA THR A 477 3.42 26.78 -14.45
C THR A 477 4.30 26.95 -15.70
N GLY A 478 3.77 26.69 -16.90
CA GLY A 478 4.52 26.77 -18.15
C GLY A 478 5.48 25.60 -18.43
N SER A 479 5.41 24.51 -17.66
CA SER A 479 6.25 23.31 -17.85
C SER A 479 5.64 22.26 -18.80
N ALA A 480 4.41 22.49 -19.29
CA ALA A 480 3.68 21.58 -20.18
C ALA A 480 4.39 21.30 -21.50
N GLU A 481 5.02 22.31 -22.13
CA GLU A 481 5.72 22.14 -23.40
C GLU A 481 6.94 21.22 -23.25
N GLN A 482 7.72 21.40 -22.18
CA GLN A 482 8.87 20.52 -21.89
C GLN A 482 8.41 19.08 -21.63
N ARG A 483 7.31 18.89 -20.90
CA ARG A 483 6.70 17.58 -20.66
C ARG A 483 6.21 16.94 -21.95
N ALA A 484 5.49 17.69 -22.79
CA ALA A 484 4.99 17.21 -24.06
C ALA A 484 6.14 16.87 -25.03
N ALA A 485 7.22 17.65 -25.06
CA ALA A 485 8.40 17.35 -25.87
C ALA A 485 9.06 16.03 -25.47
N TYR A 486 9.20 15.80 -24.16
CA TYR A 486 9.65 14.51 -23.62
C TYR A 486 8.71 13.37 -24.06
N LEU A 487 7.40 13.49 -23.84
CA LEU A 487 6.44 12.46 -24.20
C LEU A 487 6.38 12.23 -25.72
N ALA A 488 6.55 13.25 -26.55
CA ALA A 488 6.60 13.12 -28.01
C ALA A 488 7.79 12.27 -28.45
N SER A 489 8.96 12.42 -27.80
CA SER A 489 10.13 11.58 -28.07
C SER A 489 9.89 10.10 -27.76
N ARG A 490 8.93 9.82 -26.86
CA ARG A 490 8.56 8.48 -26.40
C ARG A 490 7.42 7.87 -27.22
N LEU A 491 6.40 8.65 -27.54
CA LEU A 491 5.12 8.19 -28.09
C LEU A 491 4.95 8.41 -29.59
N VAL A 492 5.75 9.30 -30.20
CA VAL A 492 5.65 9.67 -31.61
C VAL A 492 6.93 9.22 -32.34
N PRO A 493 6.87 8.08 -33.06
CA PRO A 493 8.02 7.57 -33.80
C PRO A 493 8.51 8.54 -34.89
N GLU A 494 7.58 9.13 -35.64
CA GLU A 494 7.88 10.03 -36.75
C GLU A 494 8.30 11.41 -36.26
N GLU A 495 9.57 11.77 -36.46
CA GLU A 495 10.13 13.03 -35.96
C GLU A 495 9.44 14.27 -36.53
N SER A 496 9.01 14.20 -37.80
CA SER A 496 8.30 15.28 -38.50
C SER A 496 6.94 15.61 -37.88
N GLU A 497 6.32 14.68 -37.15
CA GLU A 497 5.01 14.88 -36.51
C GLU A 497 5.13 15.44 -35.08
N ARG A 498 6.31 15.33 -34.46
CA ARG A 498 6.51 15.66 -33.04
C ARG A 498 6.15 17.09 -32.72
N HIS A 499 6.59 18.06 -33.53
CA HIS A 499 6.33 19.48 -33.24
C HIS A 499 4.83 19.78 -33.16
N ARG A 500 4.04 19.32 -34.13
CA ARG A 500 2.58 19.48 -34.15
C ARG A 500 1.91 18.72 -33.00
N TRP A 501 2.42 17.54 -32.66
CA TRP A 501 1.92 16.78 -31.51
C TRP A 501 2.17 17.51 -30.19
N VAL A 502 3.39 18.03 -29.99
CA VAL A 502 3.77 18.80 -28.79
C VAL A 502 2.85 20.00 -28.60
N GLN A 503 2.62 20.79 -29.65
CA GLN A 503 1.71 21.95 -29.59
C GLN A 503 0.31 21.55 -29.10
N ARG A 504 -0.27 20.48 -29.65
CA ARG A 504 -1.61 20.01 -29.26
C ARG A 504 -1.67 19.46 -27.84
N VAL A 505 -0.65 18.72 -27.43
CA VAL A 505 -0.64 18.06 -26.11
C VAL A 505 -0.30 19.04 -25.00
N ALA A 506 0.64 19.97 -25.24
CA ALA A 506 0.99 21.01 -24.28
C ALA A 506 -0.16 22.00 -24.01
N SER A 507 -1.11 22.15 -24.94
CA SER A 507 -2.27 23.03 -24.78
C SER A 507 -3.45 22.40 -24.05
N SER A 508 -3.38 21.11 -23.65
CA SER A 508 -4.48 20.42 -22.98
C SER A 508 -3.97 19.54 -21.84
N ALA A 509 -4.36 19.86 -20.60
CA ALA A 509 -4.03 19.05 -19.43
C ALA A 509 -4.53 17.60 -19.56
N GLN A 510 -5.71 17.41 -20.16
CA GLN A 510 -6.27 16.09 -20.44
C GLN A 510 -5.39 15.29 -21.42
N ALA A 511 -5.00 15.91 -22.54
CA ALA A 511 -4.13 15.26 -23.52
C ALA A 511 -2.76 14.92 -22.92
N LEU A 512 -2.21 15.82 -22.09
CA LEU A 512 -0.94 15.63 -21.41
C LEU A 512 -0.99 14.51 -20.37
N ALA A 513 -2.05 14.43 -19.57
CA ALA A 513 -2.28 13.34 -18.62
C ALA A 513 -2.44 11.99 -19.33
N ARG A 514 -3.25 11.92 -20.40
CA ARG A 514 -3.41 10.70 -21.22
C ARG A 514 -2.09 10.24 -21.83
N ALA A 515 -1.29 11.17 -22.36
CA ALA A 515 0.03 10.84 -22.87
C ALA A 515 0.96 10.31 -21.76
N GLN A 516 0.95 10.93 -20.58
CA GLN A 516 1.74 10.45 -19.44
C GLN A 516 1.35 9.03 -19.00
N LEU A 517 0.05 8.71 -19.02
CA LEU A 517 -0.47 7.39 -18.73
C LEU A 517 -0.12 6.35 -19.81
N ALA A 518 -0.10 6.75 -21.09
CA ALA A 518 0.30 5.88 -22.20
C ALA A 518 1.81 5.52 -22.15
N ASP A 519 2.67 6.47 -21.75
CA ASP A 519 4.13 6.25 -21.63
C ASP A 519 4.48 5.11 -20.65
N LEU A 520 3.61 4.82 -19.67
CA LEU A 520 3.78 3.71 -18.72
C LEU A 520 3.97 2.35 -19.42
N PHE A 521 3.44 2.18 -20.63
CA PHE A 521 3.42 0.91 -21.37
C PHE A 521 4.49 0.82 -22.47
N VAL A 522 5.29 1.87 -22.68
CA VAL A 522 6.30 1.94 -23.75
C VAL A 522 7.66 1.44 -23.28
N GLY A 523 7.99 1.66 -22.00
CA GLY A 523 9.30 1.39 -21.42
C GLY A 523 9.65 -0.11 -21.31
N PRO A 524 10.81 -0.41 -20.71
CA PRO A 524 11.24 -1.79 -20.45
C PRO A 524 10.60 -2.40 -19.19
N ALA A 525 9.99 -1.59 -18.32
CA ALA A 525 9.33 -2.06 -17.10
C ALA A 525 8.26 -3.10 -17.42
N ARG A 526 8.26 -4.23 -16.69
CA ARG A 526 7.29 -5.31 -16.89
C ARG A 526 6.10 -5.23 -15.96
N ASN A 527 6.12 -4.32 -14.99
CA ASN A 527 5.08 -4.19 -13.98
C ASN A 527 4.57 -2.75 -13.97
N VAL A 528 3.27 -2.59 -14.20
CA VAL A 528 2.58 -1.30 -14.21
C VAL A 528 1.57 -1.27 -13.05
N MET A 529 1.51 -0.14 -12.36
CA MET A 529 0.49 0.10 -11.33
C MET A 529 -0.24 1.39 -11.64
N VAL A 530 -1.57 1.36 -11.50
CA VAL A 530 -2.44 2.53 -11.67
C VAL A 530 -3.18 2.74 -10.37
N PHE A 531 -3.18 3.96 -9.85
CA PHE A 531 -3.99 4.31 -8.69
C PHE A 531 -5.44 4.59 -9.12
N PHE A 532 -6.43 4.18 -8.32
CA PHE A 532 -7.84 4.26 -8.74
C PHE A 532 -8.30 5.67 -9.14
N ALA A 533 -7.74 6.71 -8.50
CA ALA A 533 -8.04 8.10 -8.84
C ALA A 533 -7.58 8.45 -10.27
N ASP A 534 -6.43 7.94 -10.70
CA ASP A 534 -5.93 8.11 -12.05
C ASP A 534 -6.79 7.33 -13.06
N LEU A 535 -7.21 6.11 -12.70
CA LEU A 535 -8.12 5.30 -13.52
C LEU A 535 -9.42 6.04 -13.80
N LEU A 536 -10.05 6.58 -12.75
CA LEU A 536 -11.39 7.17 -12.80
C LEU A 536 -11.42 8.67 -13.16
N GLY A 537 -10.28 9.28 -13.47
CA GLY A 537 -10.27 10.71 -13.83
C GLY A 537 -10.51 11.66 -12.65
N MET A 538 -10.23 11.21 -11.42
CA MET A 538 -10.50 11.96 -10.20
C MET A 538 -9.47 13.07 -9.99
N ARG A 539 -9.91 14.16 -9.34
CA ARG A 539 -9.05 15.33 -9.04
C ARG A 539 -8.78 15.47 -7.56
N GLU A 540 -9.36 14.60 -6.75
CA GLU A 540 -9.24 14.63 -5.32
C GLU A 540 -7.92 14.01 -4.87
N VAL A 541 -7.22 14.68 -3.97
CA VAL A 541 -6.00 14.13 -3.35
C VAL A 541 -6.39 13.12 -2.27
N TYR A 542 -5.73 11.96 -2.31
CA TYR A 542 -6.02 10.84 -1.41
C TYR A 542 -5.34 11.00 -0.04
N ASN A 543 -4.03 11.24 -0.05
CA ASN A 543 -3.23 11.53 1.13
C ASN A 543 -2.22 12.64 0.84
N ARG A 544 -1.98 13.50 1.84
CA ARG A 544 -0.87 14.47 1.84
C ARG A 544 0.15 14.06 2.91
N PRO A 545 1.29 13.47 2.52
CA PRO A 545 2.33 13.08 3.48
C PRO A 545 2.75 14.22 4.41
N GLY A 546 3.00 13.90 5.67
CA GLY A 546 3.37 14.89 6.70
C GLY A 546 2.20 15.73 7.24
N THR A 547 0.95 15.41 6.90
CA THR A 547 -0.24 16.08 7.45
C THR A 547 -1.14 15.07 8.15
N VAL A 548 -1.79 15.50 9.23
CA VAL A 548 -2.83 14.74 9.93
C VAL A 548 -4.16 15.49 9.73
N GLY A 549 -5.20 14.77 9.33
CA GLY A 549 -6.53 15.38 9.19
C GLY A 549 -7.55 14.53 8.44
N PRO A 550 -8.84 14.87 8.56
CA PRO A 550 -9.96 14.07 8.03
C PRO A 550 -9.99 13.98 6.49
N GLN A 551 -9.25 14.86 5.81
CA GLN A 551 -9.10 14.82 4.35
C GLN A 551 -8.23 13.67 3.84
N ASN A 552 -7.31 13.16 4.68
CA ASN A 552 -6.46 12.02 4.33
C ASN A 552 -7.22 10.72 4.55
N TRP A 553 -6.90 9.70 3.76
CA TRP A 553 -7.45 8.35 3.90
C TRP A 553 -8.98 8.30 3.86
N SER A 554 -9.63 9.28 3.23
CA SER A 554 -11.09 9.35 3.17
C SER A 554 -11.62 9.19 1.75
N LEU A 555 -10.89 9.54 0.70
CA LEU A 555 -11.42 9.47 -0.66
C LEU A 555 -11.85 8.04 -1.05
N ARG A 556 -13.06 7.91 -1.62
CA ARG A 556 -13.66 6.64 -2.05
C ARG A 556 -13.94 6.61 -3.54
N VAL A 557 -14.00 5.40 -4.09
CA VAL A 557 -14.56 5.13 -5.41
C VAL A 557 -16.06 5.45 -5.36
N PRO A 558 -16.59 6.31 -6.25
CA PRO A 558 -18.02 6.63 -6.29
C PRO A 558 -18.89 5.40 -6.62
N PRO A 559 -20.14 5.32 -6.15
CA PRO A 559 -21.02 4.18 -6.47
C PRO A 559 -21.29 3.98 -7.97
N ASP A 560 -21.31 5.06 -8.75
CA ASP A 560 -21.52 5.07 -10.22
C ASP A 560 -20.20 4.93 -11.00
N PHE A 561 -19.17 4.30 -10.41
CA PHE A 561 -17.82 4.26 -10.97
C PHE A 561 -17.72 3.70 -12.39
N VAL A 562 -18.63 2.78 -12.78
CA VAL A 562 -18.66 2.21 -14.14
C VAL A 562 -19.10 3.27 -15.15
N GLU A 563 -20.22 3.93 -14.90
CA GLU A 563 -20.77 4.99 -15.74
C GLU A 563 -19.84 6.22 -15.74
N LEU A 564 -19.29 6.57 -14.58
CA LEU A 564 -18.34 7.65 -14.42
C LEU A 564 -17.08 7.42 -15.26
N HIS A 565 -16.50 6.21 -15.18
CA HIS A 565 -15.32 5.84 -15.97
C HIS A 565 -15.62 5.91 -17.46
N ALA A 566 -16.72 5.30 -17.91
CA ALA A 566 -17.11 5.28 -19.32
C ALA A 566 -17.31 6.70 -19.86
N ARG A 567 -18.05 7.55 -19.15
CA ARG A 567 -18.29 8.95 -19.52
C ARG A 567 -16.97 9.73 -19.60
N ARG A 568 -16.13 9.67 -18.55
CA ARG A 568 -14.88 10.41 -18.52
C ARG A 568 -13.86 9.89 -19.53
N ALA A 569 -13.86 8.60 -19.85
CA ALA A 569 -13.02 8.04 -20.90
C ALA A 569 -13.39 8.62 -22.27
N LEU A 570 -14.69 8.76 -22.58
CA LEU A 570 -15.18 9.41 -23.80
C LEU A 570 -14.79 10.90 -23.86
N GLU A 571 -14.83 11.58 -22.72
CA GLU A 571 -14.39 12.98 -22.59
C GLU A 571 -12.86 13.14 -22.57
N GLY A 572 -12.08 12.06 -22.61
CA GLY A 572 -10.62 12.09 -22.49
C GLY A 572 -10.10 12.51 -21.11
N SER A 573 -10.92 12.41 -20.07
CA SER A 573 -10.62 12.82 -18.69
C SER A 573 -10.45 11.66 -17.70
N ALA A 574 -10.39 10.41 -18.18
CA ALA A 574 -10.06 9.20 -17.42
C ALA A 574 -9.08 8.30 -18.21
N LEU A 575 -8.51 7.29 -17.56
CA LEU A 575 -7.63 6.32 -18.24
C LEU A 575 -8.48 5.40 -19.14
N ASP A 576 -8.30 5.56 -20.45
CA ASP A 576 -8.73 4.59 -21.46
C ASP A 576 -7.56 3.63 -21.77
N LEU A 577 -7.60 2.43 -21.19
CA LEU A 577 -6.58 1.41 -21.37
C LEU A 577 -6.39 1.01 -22.85
N PRO A 578 -7.46 0.70 -23.62
CA PRO A 578 -7.34 0.48 -25.06
C PRO A 578 -6.58 1.59 -25.80
N ALA A 579 -6.94 2.86 -25.59
CA ALA A 579 -6.27 3.98 -26.24
C ALA A 579 -4.79 4.10 -25.81
N ALA A 580 -4.49 3.96 -24.52
CA ALA A 580 -3.14 4.02 -23.98
C ALA A 580 -2.24 2.90 -24.54
N LEU A 581 -2.77 1.67 -24.62
CA LEU A 581 -2.05 0.52 -25.17
C LEU A 581 -1.85 0.64 -26.67
N ALA A 582 -2.85 1.11 -27.42
CA ALA A 582 -2.71 1.35 -28.85
C ALA A 582 -1.64 2.41 -29.14
N ALA A 583 -1.60 3.48 -28.36
CA ALA A 583 -0.54 4.49 -28.44
C ALA A 583 0.84 3.87 -28.14
N ALA A 584 0.96 3.08 -27.08
CA ALA A 584 2.22 2.43 -26.71
C ALA A 584 2.71 1.41 -27.75
N MET A 585 1.80 0.65 -28.38
CA MET A 585 2.16 -0.29 -29.45
C MET A 585 2.65 0.45 -30.70
N ARG A 586 2.04 1.58 -31.06
CA ARG A 586 2.53 2.44 -32.16
C ARG A 586 3.89 3.05 -31.83
N ALA A 587 4.10 3.45 -30.57
CA ALA A 587 5.36 4.01 -30.09
C ALA A 587 6.56 3.05 -30.24
N ARG A 588 6.33 1.73 -30.27
CA ARG A 588 7.36 0.71 -30.57
C ARG A 588 7.83 0.72 -32.04
N GLY A 589 7.19 1.53 -32.89
CA GLY A 589 7.57 1.76 -34.28
C GLY A 589 6.72 0.98 -35.30
N PRO A 590 6.82 1.32 -36.60
CA PRO A 590 5.95 0.79 -37.65
C PRO A 590 6.03 -0.72 -37.83
N ALA A 591 7.22 -1.32 -37.64
CA ALA A 591 7.42 -2.76 -37.76
C ALA A 591 6.66 -3.53 -36.65
N PHE A 592 6.76 -3.08 -35.39
CA PHE A 592 6.06 -3.69 -34.27
C PHE A 592 4.54 -3.52 -34.41
N ALA A 593 4.08 -2.31 -34.73
CA ALA A 593 2.66 -2.02 -34.94
C ALA A 593 2.10 -2.83 -36.13
N GLY A 594 2.87 -2.99 -37.20
CA GLY A 594 2.52 -3.81 -38.37
C GLY A 594 2.38 -5.30 -38.03
N ALA A 595 3.32 -5.86 -37.25
CA ALA A 595 3.27 -7.25 -36.81
C ALA A 595 2.07 -7.54 -35.89
N HIS A 596 1.58 -6.55 -35.17
CA HIS A 596 0.45 -6.66 -34.25
C HIS A 596 -0.79 -5.90 -34.74
N ARG A 597 -0.94 -5.71 -36.05
CA ARG A 597 -2.05 -4.94 -36.65
C ARG A 597 -3.45 -5.34 -36.14
N PRO A 598 -3.79 -6.64 -35.97
CA PRO A 598 -5.11 -7.02 -35.44
C PRO A 598 -5.35 -6.52 -34.01
N LEU A 599 -4.32 -6.55 -33.16
CA LEU A 599 -4.40 -6.04 -31.80
C LEU A 599 -4.59 -4.53 -31.78
N VAL A 600 -3.78 -3.79 -32.56
CA VAL A 600 -3.90 -2.33 -32.65
C VAL A 600 -5.29 -1.92 -33.13
N ALA A 601 -5.79 -2.55 -34.20
CA ALA A 601 -7.13 -2.28 -34.73
C ALA A 601 -8.25 -2.62 -33.71
N GLY A 602 -8.11 -3.73 -32.99
CA GLY A 602 -9.05 -4.11 -31.93
C GLY A 602 -9.07 -3.11 -30.78
N LEU A 603 -7.89 -2.63 -30.37
CA LEU A 603 -7.75 -1.60 -29.33
C LEU A 603 -8.37 -0.27 -29.79
N ASP A 604 -8.11 0.15 -31.03
CA ASP A 604 -8.68 1.39 -31.58
C ASP A 604 -10.21 1.35 -31.69
N ALA A 605 -10.79 0.18 -32.00
CA ALA A 605 -12.23 -0.03 -32.04
C ALA A 605 -12.86 -0.08 -30.64
N SER A 606 -12.07 -0.46 -29.64
CA SER A 606 -12.47 -0.55 -28.23
C SER A 606 -12.23 0.73 -27.45
N ALA A 607 -11.38 1.62 -27.95
CA ALA A 607 -11.09 2.92 -27.37
C ALA A 607 -12.34 3.80 -27.34
N ALA A 608 -12.49 4.54 -26.25
CA ALA A 608 -13.54 5.53 -26.11
C ALA A 608 -13.31 6.64 -27.14
N ARG A 609 -14.31 6.90 -27.99
CA ARG A 609 -14.30 7.99 -28.96
C ARG A 609 -15.50 8.88 -28.73
N ALA A 610 -15.26 10.19 -28.65
CA ALA A 610 -16.34 11.14 -28.80
C ALA A 610 -16.94 11.01 -30.22
N PRO A 611 -18.26 11.21 -30.40
CA PRO A 611 -18.90 11.15 -31.72
C PRO A 611 -18.27 12.03 -32.80
N ASP A 612 -17.51 13.06 -32.40
CA ASP A 612 -16.97 14.09 -33.30
C ASP A 612 -15.49 13.91 -33.70
N GLU A 613 -14.82 12.80 -33.31
CA GLU A 613 -13.41 12.52 -33.65
C GLU A 613 -13.22 11.42 -34.73
N SER A 614 -14.24 11.11 -35.53
CA SER A 614 -14.18 10.12 -36.63
C SER A 614 -13.56 10.66 -37.92
#